data_AF-A0A9W6Q709-F1
#
_entry.id   AF-A0A9W6Q709-F1
#
_cell.length_a   1.000
_cell.length_b   1.000
_cell.length_c   1.000
_cell.angle_alpha   90.00
_cell.angle_beta   90.00
_cell.angle_gamma   90.00
#
_symmetry.space_group_name_H-M   'P 1'
#
loop_
_entity.id
_entity.type
_entity.pdbx_description
1 polymer ?
#
loop_
_entity_poly.entity_id
_entity_poly.type
_entity_poly.pdbx_seq_one_letter_code
_entity_poly.pdbx_strand_id
1 'polypeptide(L)'
;MNATDPAAQALSAAPPVSTDAERTLLVKVFGKDRPGITAGLFDRLAGFGVEVIDIEQVVTRGRITLCALVTPPAAPDAEGGLRVTVHRWAEEHKLQAEIISGTGDNRARGEGRSHVTVLGHPLTAAAVAALSTRVSEAGGNIDRVFRLAKYPVTAVELTISGVPTEELRAVLAAEAAAQRVDIAVVRAGLHRRAKRLIVMDVDSTLIQDEVIELFAAHAGCEEQVAAVTEQAMRGELDFAESLRARVALLAGLDAAVTEKVRAEVRLTPGARTLIRTLKRLGYQVAIVSGGFTQVTDHLVERLGLDFAAANTLEVADGKFTGRVTGEIVDRAGKARWLARFAERAGVPLEQTVAIGDGANDLDMLNAAGLGVAFNAKPVVREQADTAVNVPFLDTVLYLLGVTREEVEAADELDGAPTGD
;
A
#
# COMPACT_ATOMS: atom_id res chain seq x y z
N MET A 1 -59.95 -1.71 2.23
CA MET A 1 -59.60 -0.50 3.00
C MET A 1 -58.27 -0.77 3.69
N ASN A 2 -57.16 -0.50 3.00
CA ASN A 2 -55.82 -0.54 3.60
C ASN A 2 -55.43 0.90 3.86
N ALA A 3 -55.34 1.25 5.14
CA ALA A 3 -54.81 2.52 5.59
C ALA A 3 -53.30 2.51 5.37
N THR A 4 -52.83 3.33 4.44
CA THR A 4 -51.42 3.64 4.24
C THR A 4 -50.91 4.49 5.41
N ASP A 5 -49.85 4.00 6.04
CA ASP A 5 -49.10 4.65 7.12
C ASP A 5 -48.47 5.97 6.61
N PRO A 6 -48.82 7.14 7.18
CA PRO A 6 -48.30 8.43 6.74
C PRO A 6 -46.83 8.68 7.15
N ALA A 7 -46.20 7.80 7.92
CA ALA A 7 -44.81 7.97 8.35
C ALA A 7 -43.76 7.43 7.34
N ALA A 8 -44.19 6.71 6.30
CA ALA A 8 -43.30 6.10 5.31
C ALA A 8 -42.98 6.98 4.07
N GLN A 9 -43.49 8.22 4.01
CA GLN A 9 -43.29 9.15 2.89
C GLN A 9 -42.34 10.33 3.18
N ALA A 10 -41.65 10.34 4.33
CA ALA A 10 -40.83 11.49 4.76
C ALA A 10 -39.30 11.30 4.65
N LEU A 11 -38.81 10.29 3.95
CA LEU A 11 -37.37 10.04 3.73
C LEU A 11 -37.07 9.78 2.24
N SER A 12 -37.47 10.72 1.38
CA SER A 12 -37.04 10.77 -0.02
C SER A 12 -37.00 12.21 -0.52
N ALA A 13 -36.10 13.00 0.06
CA ALA A 13 -35.52 14.11 -0.64
C ALA A 13 -34.03 14.07 -0.29
N ALA A 14 -33.22 13.51 -1.20
CA ALA A 14 -31.82 13.92 -1.26
C ALA A 14 -31.80 15.46 -1.25
N PRO A 15 -30.87 16.12 -0.52
CA PRO A 15 -30.73 17.56 -0.64
C PRO A 15 -30.60 17.88 -2.15
N PRO A 16 -31.29 18.92 -2.66
CA PRO A 16 -31.12 19.29 -4.05
C PRO A 16 -29.62 19.48 -4.28
N VAL A 17 -29.05 18.72 -5.23
CA VAL A 17 -27.72 18.97 -5.76
C VAL A 17 -27.73 20.44 -6.16
N SER A 18 -27.00 21.29 -5.43
CA SER A 18 -27.03 22.72 -5.67
C SER A 18 -26.60 22.97 -7.11
N THR A 19 -27.42 23.76 -7.79
CA THR A 19 -27.48 23.90 -9.23
C THR A 19 -26.14 24.25 -9.87
N ASP A 20 -25.79 23.51 -10.93
CA ASP A 20 -24.73 23.76 -11.94
C ASP A 20 -24.82 25.15 -12.66
N ALA A 21 -25.56 26.12 -12.12
CA ALA A 21 -25.92 27.37 -12.77
C ALA A 21 -25.56 28.65 -11.98
N GLU A 22 -25.06 28.54 -10.74
CA GLU A 22 -24.66 29.73 -9.98
C GLU A 22 -23.34 30.29 -10.51
N ARG A 23 -23.28 31.61 -10.76
CA ARG A 23 -22.05 32.27 -11.21
C ARG A 23 -20.98 32.15 -10.13
N THR A 24 -19.73 31.94 -10.54
CA THR A 24 -18.57 31.83 -9.66
C THR A 24 -17.38 32.63 -10.19
N LEU A 25 -16.44 32.96 -9.31
CA LEU A 25 -15.16 33.56 -9.62
C LEU A 25 -14.04 32.69 -9.06
N LEU A 26 -13.17 32.18 -9.92
CA LEU A 26 -11.96 31.47 -9.50
C LEU A 26 -10.81 32.47 -9.40
N VAL A 27 -10.38 32.75 -8.18
CA VAL A 27 -9.26 33.63 -7.86
C VAL A 27 -8.02 32.77 -7.62
N LYS A 28 -7.05 32.84 -8.52
CA LYS A 28 -5.77 32.14 -8.41
C LYS A 28 -4.66 33.12 -8.10
N VAL A 29 -3.85 32.81 -7.11
CA VAL A 29 -2.65 33.56 -6.74
C VAL A 29 -1.48 32.60 -6.66
N PHE A 30 -0.36 32.93 -7.31
CA PHE A 30 0.80 32.05 -7.33
C PHE A 30 2.12 32.83 -7.41
N GLY A 31 3.19 32.26 -6.84
CA GLY A 31 4.47 32.96 -6.75
C GLY A 31 5.43 32.34 -5.75
N LYS A 32 6.37 33.16 -5.24
CA LYS A 32 7.28 32.74 -4.16
C LYS A 32 6.50 32.71 -2.84
N ASP A 33 6.58 31.59 -2.14
CA ASP A 33 5.89 31.40 -0.87
C ASP A 33 6.50 32.24 0.27
N ARG A 34 5.64 32.68 1.19
CA ARG A 34 5.98 33.35 2.45
C ARG A 34 4.72 33.44 3.34
N PRO A 35 4.90 33.62 4.67
CA PRO A 35 3.78 33.83 5.58
C PRO A 35 2.88 35.01 5.17
N GLY A 36 1.57 34.87 5.41
CA GLY A 36 0.59 35.94 5.25
C GLY A 36 -0.10 36.03 3.87
N ILE A 37 0.29 35.24 2.87
CA ILE A 37 -0.33 35.27 1.53
C ILE A 37 -1.83 34.92 1.60
N THR A 38 -2.17 33.82 2.26
CA THR A 38 -3.56 33.37 2.42
C THR A 38 -4.39 34.45 3.13
N ALA A 39 -3.91 34.92 4.29
CA ALA A 39 -4.58 35.96 5.06
C ALA A 39 -4.78 37.25 4.24
N GLY A 40 -3.74 37.69 3.52
CA GLY A 40 -3.81 38.87 2.67
C GLY A 40 -4.83 38.75 1.54
N LEU A 41 -4.92 37.59 0.87
CA LEU A 41 -5.93 37.37 -0.16
C LEU A 41 -7.34 37.44 0.42
N PHE A 42 -7.62 36.70 1.49
CA PHE A 42 -8.96 36.64 2.06
C PHE A 42 -9.40 37.94 2.73
N ASP A 43 -8.48 38.75 3.27
CA ASP A 43 -8.79 40.10 3.73
C ASP A 43 -9.28 41.01 2.59
N ARG A 44 -8.68 40.90 1.40
CA ARG A 44 -9.15 41.63 0.20
C ARG A 44 -10.50 41.12 -0.28
N LEU A 45 -10.70 39.79 -0.32
CA LEU A 45 -11.97 39.20 -0.74
C LEU A 45 -13.11 39.55 0.23
N ALA A 46 -12.83 39.56 1.54
CA ALA A 46 -13.81 39.94 2.57
C ALA A 46 -14.37 41.35 2.36
N GLY A 47 -13.56 42.28 1.82
CA GLY A 47 -14.00 43.64 1.46
C GLY A 47 -15.12 43.71 0.41
N PHE A 48 -15.40 42.60 -0.30
CA PHE A 48 -16.44 42.51 -1.32
C PHE A 48 -17.63 41.65 -0.92
N GLY A 49 -17.64 41.11 0.31
CA GLY A 49 -18.73 40.28 0.83
C GLY A 49 -18.98 39.01 0.02
N VAL A 50 -17.93 38.46 -0.63
CA VAL A 50 -18.02 37.19 -1.35
C VAL A 50 -18.00 36.01 -0.38
N GLU A 51 -18.64 34.92 -0.76
CA GLU A 51 -18.63 33.65 -0.02
C GLU A 51 -17.61 32.70 -0.64
N VAL A 52 -16.90 31.94 0.20
CA VAL A 52 -15.93 30.94 -0.26
C VAL A 52 -16.65 29.63 -0.53
N ILE A 53 -16.58 29.17 -1.77
CA ILE A 53 -17.16 27.89 -2.23
C ILE A 53 -16.12 26.77 -2.06
N ASP A 54 -14.90 27.02 -2.52
CA ASP A 54 -13.78 26.07 -2.41
C ASP A 54 -12.45 26.81 -2.23
N ILE A 55 -11.49 26.16 -1.57
CA ILE A 55 -10.14 26.67 -1.36
C ILE A 55 -9.11 25.55 -1.45
N GLU A 56 -8.16 25.71 -2.37
CA GLU A 56 -7.02 24.81 -2.50
C GLU A 56 -5.71 25.59 -2.42
N GLN A 57 -4.81 25.18 -1.53
CA GLN A 57 -3.46 25.73 -1.43
C GLN A 57 -2.41 24.64 -1.46
N VAL A 58 -1.39 24.82 -2.29
CA VAL A 58 -0.21 23.96 -2.32
C VAL A 58 1.06 24.79 -2.31
N VAL A 59 2.04 24.37 -1.51
CA VAL A 59 3.40 24.93 -1.51
C VAL A 59 4.36 23.84 -1.95
N THR A 60 5.02 24.05 -3.08
CA THR A 60 6.00 23.12 -3.64
C THR A 60 7.32 23.84 -3.83
N ARG A 61 8.36 23.38 -3.13
CA ARG A 61 9.74 23.91 -3.26
C ARG A 61 9.81 25.44 -3.06
N GLY A 62 9.06 25.96 -2.08
CA GLY A 62 9.02 27.41 -1.78
C GLY A 62 8.23 28.25 -2.79
N ARG A 63 7.40 27.62 -3.62
CA ARG A 63 6.43 28.30 -4.49
C ARG A 63 5.01 27.92 -4.09
N ILE A 64 4.15 28.92 -3.97
CA ILE A 64 2.75 28.75 -3.60
C ILE A 64 1.87 28.84 -4.84
N THR A 65 0.81 28.03 -4.86
CA THR A 65 -0.39 28.23 -5.67
C THR A 65 -1.59 28.17 -4.71
N LEU A 66 -2.37 29.24 -4.66
CA LEU A 66 -3.58 29.39 -3.87
C LEU A 66 -4.74 29.68 -4.81
N CYS A 67 -5.73 28.80 -4.82
CA CYS A 67 -6.96 28.92 -5.58
C CYS A 67 -8.13 29.09 -4.61
N ALA A 68 -8.94 30.11 -4.79
CA ALA A 68 -10.20 30.31 -4.08
C ALA A 68 -11.32 30.43 -5.10
N LEU A 69 -12.28 29.49 -5.05
CA LEU A 69 -13.53 29.60 -5.78
C LEU A 69 -14.51 30.37 -4.88
N VAL A 70 -15.03 31.49 -5.36
CA VAL A 70 -15.93 32.36 -4.59
C VAL A 70 -17.18 32.72 -5.37
N THR A 71 -18.23 33.11 -4.67
CA THR A 71 -19.39 33.76 -5.29
C THR A 71 -19.01 35.13 -5.87
N PRO A 72 -19.72 35.63 -6.90
CA PRO A 72 -19.56 37.01 -7.32
C PRO A 72 -20.02 37.97 -6.20
N PRO A 73 -19.43 39.16 -6.09
CA PRO A 73 -19.92 40.18 -5.17
C PRO A 73 -21.41 40.46 -5.40
N ALA A 74 -22.17 40.67 -4.32
CA ALA A 74 -23.62 40.93 -4.40
C ALA A 74 -23.96 42.23 -5.16
N ALA A 75 -23.06 43.22 -5.16
CA ALA A 75 -23.22 44.47 -5.89
C ALA A 75 -22.85 44.28 -7.39
N PRO A 76 -23.73 44.63 -8.35
CA PRO A 76 -23.56 44.32 -9.78
C PRO A 76 -22.25 44.81 -10.42
N ASP A 77 -21.71 45.93 -9.93
CA ASP A 77 -20.51 46.57 -10.49
C ASP A 77 -19.23 46.32 -9.65
N ALA A 78 -19.33 45.55 -8.56
CA ALA A 78 -18.21 45.35 -7.64
C ALA A 78 -17.20 44.30 -8.10
N GLU A 79 -17.54 43.46 -9.09
CA GLU A 79 -16.61 42.44 -9.64
C GLU A 79 -15.33 43.09 -10.23
N GLY A 80 -15.47 44.20 -10.95
CA GLY A 80 -14.33 44.94 -11.49
C GLY A 80 -13.41 45.48 -10.38
N GLY A 81 -14.01 45.99 -9.30
CA GLY A 81 -13.28 46.46 -8.12
C GLY A 81 -12.52 45.33 -7.41
N LEU A 82 -13.14 44.16 -7.29
CA LEU A 82 -12.50 42.96 -6.72
C LEU A 82 -11.27 42.57 -7.55
N ARG A 83 -11.42 42.50 -8.87
CA ARG A 83 -10.32 42.15 -9.79
C ARG A 83 -9.13 43.08 -9.63
N VAL A 84 -9.38 44.39 -9.69
CA VAL A 84 -8.32 45.40 -9.53
C VAL A 84 -7.64 45.31 -8.16
N THR A 85 -8.42 45.11 -7.10
CA THR A 85 -7.90 45.02 -5.73
C THR A 85 -7.00 43.80 -5.53
N VAL A 86 -7.41 42.64 -6.02
CA VAL A 86 -6.63 41.41 -5.95
C VAL A 86 -5.36 41.51 -6.80
N HIS A 87 -5.44 41.99 -8.05
CA HIS A 87 -4.27 42.14 -8.91
C HIS A 87 -3.24 43.12 -8.32
N ARG A 88 -3.70 44.27 -7.82
CA ARG A 88 -2.82 45.25 -7.16
C ARG A 88 -2.12 44.65 -5.94
N TRP A 89 -2.89 44.00 -5.07
CA TRP A 89 -2.32 43.34 -3.89
C TRP A 89 -1.31 42.27 -4.30
N ALA A 90 -1.61 41.44 -5.29
CA ALA A 90 -0.67 40.43 -5.78
C ALA A 90 0.63 41.07 -6.30
N GLU A 91 0.53 42.12 -7.10
CA GLU A 91 1.69 42.85 -7.64
C GLU A 91 2.56 43.47 -6.54
N GLU A 92 1.96 44.17 -5.57
CA GLU A 92 2.65 44.74 -4.40
C GLU A 92 3.44 43.67 -3.63
N HIS A 93 2.91 42.45 -3.60
CA HIS A 93 3.54 41.31 -2.96
C HIS A 93 4.45 40.52 -3.92
N LYS A 94 4.62 40.90 -5.19
CA LYS A 94 5.42 40.14 -6.18
C LYS A 94 4.86 38.72 -6.42
N LEU A 95 3.54 38.61 -6.43
CA LEU A 95 2.77 37.44 -6.80
C LEU A 95 2.11 37.69 -8.16
N GLN A 96 1.68 36.62 -8.81
CA GLN A 96 0.81 36.68 -9.98
C GLN A 96 -0.61 36.33 -9.55
N ALA A 97 -1.59 36.96 -10.18
CA ALA A 97 -2.99 36.65 -9.96
C ALA A 97 -3.70 36.44 -11.30
N GLU A 98 -4.65 35.51 -11.32
CA GLU A 98 -5.56 35.24 -12.43
C GLU A 98 -6.97 35.11 -11.85
N ILE A 99 -7.96 35.79 -12.45
CA ILE A 99 -9.36 35.72 -12.01
C ILE A 99 -10.23 35.31 -13.18
N ILE A 100 -10.89 34.16 -13.06
CA ILE A 100 -11.68 33.55 -14.12
C ILE A 100 -13.14 33.55 -13.69
N SER A 101 -14.04 34.10 -14.52
CA SER A 101 -15.48 33.97 -14.30
C SER A 101 -15.96 32.61 -14.79
N GLY A 102 -16.81 31.96 -14.02
CA GLY A 102 -17.37 30.65 -14.34
C GLY A 102 -18.78 30.47 -13.79
N THR A 103 -19.24 29.23 -13.82
CA THR A 103 -20.52 28.78 -13.26
C THR A 103 -20.33 27.44 -12.58
N GLY A 104 -20.98 27.24 -11.44
CA GLY A 104 -20.92 26.01 -10.66
C GLY A 104 -19.61 25.79 -9.91
N ASP A 105 -19.55 24.65 -9.23
CA ASP A 105 -18.37 24.10 -8.57
C ASP A 105 -17.60 23.17 -9.54
N ASN A 106 -16.39 22.74 -9.14
CA ASN A 106 -15.66 21.69 -9.83
C ASN A 106 -16.57 20.47 -10.07
N ARG A 107 -16.66 20.03 -11.34
CA ARG A 107 -17.31 18.76 -11.67
C ARG A 107 -16.75 17.66 -10.77
N ALA A 108 -17.61 16.79 -10.25
CA ALA A 108 -17.20 15.65 -9.46
C ALA A 108 -16.01 14.96 -10.14
N ARG A 109 -14.87 14.89 -9.45
CA ARG A 109 -13.63 14.29 -9.95
C ARG A 109 -13.99 12.93 -10.56
N GLY A 110 -13.68 12.74 -11.84
CA GLY A 110 -14.33 11.75 -12.72
C GLY A 110 -14.38 10.32 -12.17
N GLU A 111 -15.28 9.50 -12.73
CA GLU A 111 -15.35 8.06 -12.45
C GLU A 111 -13.99 7.36 -12.71
N GLY A 112 -13.77 6.20 -12.10
CA GLY A 112 -12.50 5.46 -12.28
C GLY A 112 -11.31 6.08 -11.52
N ARG A 113 -11.49 6.46 -10.25
CA ARG A 113 -10.39 7.01 -9.44
C ARG A 113 -9.51 5.92 -8.86
N SER A 114 -8.20 6.07 -9.05
CA SER A 114 -7.18 5.14 -8.56
C SER A 114 -5.98 5.88 -7.96
N HIS A 115 -5.33 5.27 -6.98
CA HIS A 115 -3.98 5.63 -6.54
C HIS A 115 -3.00 4.64 -7.18
N VAL A 116 -1.99 5.17 -7.85
CA VAL A 116 -0.92 4.40 -8.47
C VAL A 116 0.36 4.71 -7.74
N THR A 117 0.90 3.73 -7.02
CA THR A 117 2.20 3.84 -6.38
C THR A 117 3.26 3.28 -7.32
N VAL A 118 4.29 4.08 -7.60
CA VAL A 118 5.44 3.69 -8.44
C VAL A 118 6.68 3.69 -7.56
N LEU A 119 7.38 2.55 -7.50
CA LEU A 119 8.65 2.42 -6.81
C LEU A 119 9.76 2.24 -7.85
N GLY A 120 10.81 3.05 -7.73
CA GLY A 120 11.99 2.95 -8.58
C GLY A 120 13.29 3.08 -7.80
N HIS A 121 14.30 2.33 -8.22
CA HIS A 121 15.64 2.32 -7.63
C HIS A 121 16.72 2.26 -8.72
N PRO A 122 16.98 3.36 -9.47
CA PRO A 122 16.34 4.68 -9.37
C PRO A 122 15.03 4.79 -10.17
N LEU A 123 14.16 5.73 -9.80
CA LEU A 123 13.02 6.11 -10.63
C LEU A 123 13.47 7.05 -11.76
N THR A 124 13.48 6.56 -13.00
CA THR A 124 13.99 7.32 -14.15
C THR A 124 12.91 8.21 -14.79
N ALA A 125 13.33 9.28 -15.46
CA ALA A 125 12.41 10.12 -16.23
C ALA A 125 11.74 9.34 -17.38
N ALA A 126 12.45 8.38 -17.99
CA ALA A 126 11.90 7.51 -19.02
C ALA A 126 10.75 6.65 -18.48
N ALA A 127 10.91 6.07 -17.29
CA ALA A 127 9.84 5.30 -16.65
C ALA A 127 8.61 6.18 -16.35
N VAL A 128 8.81 7.39 -15.81
CA VAL A 128 7.71 8.33 -15.54
C VAL A 128 7.01 8.76 -16.83
N ALA A 129 7.77 9.04 -17.90
CA ALA A 129 7.21 9.41 -19.20
C ALA A 129 6.40 8.26 -19.82
N ALA A 130 6.93 7.04 -19.77
CA ALA A 130 6.25 5.87 -20.33
C ALA A 130 4.94 5.57 -19.58
N LEU A 131 4.98 5.54 -18.24
CA LEU A 131 3.79 5.33 -17.41
C LEU A 131 2.74 6.42 -17.65
N SER A 132 3.12 7.70 -17.62
CA SER A 132 2.18 8.81 -17.86
C SER A 132 1.61 8.82 -19.28
N THR A 133 2.38 8.38 -20.29
CA THR A 133 1.88 8.19 -21.66
C THR A 133 0.79 7.12 -21.67
N ARG A 134 1.02 5.97 -21.02
CA ARG A 134 0.03 4.90 -20.93
C ARG A 134 -1.25 5.31 -20.22
N VAL A 135 -1.15 6.09 -19.15
CA VAL A 135 -2.32 6.68 -18.48
C VAL A 135 -3.13 7.54 -19.46
N SER A 136 -2.44 8.39 -20.23
CA SER A 136 -3.08 9.29 -21.19
C SER A 136 -3.71 8.55 -22.37
N GLU A 137 -3.04 7.52 -22.90
CA GLU A 137 -3.55 6.66 -23.99
C GLU A 137 -4.80 5.88 -23.58
N ALA A 138 -4.90 5.49 -22.30
CA ALA A 138 -6.10 4.87 -21.73
C ALA A 138 -7.23 5.89 -21.43
N GLY A 139 -7.04 7.18 -21.74
CA GLY A 139 -8.03 8.23 -21.49
C GLY A 139 -8.02 8.80 -20.06
N GLY A 140 -7.00 8.45 -19.27
CA GLY A 140 -6.86 8.90 -17.88
C GLY A 140 -6.19 10.25 -17.73
N ASN A 141 -6.47 10.90 -16.60
CA ASN A 141 -5.79 12.11 -16.15
C ASN A 141 -5.01 11.84 -14.86
N ILE A 142 -3.81 12.42 -14.75
CA ILE A 142 -3.06 12.45 -13.48
C ILE A 142 -3.48 13.71 -12.73
N ASP A 143 -4.32 13.54 -11.71
CA ASP A 143 -4.86 14.63 -10.90
C ASP A 143 -3.81 15.22 -9.94
N ARG A 144 -2.92 14.36 -9.43
CA ARG A 144 -1.90 14.74 -8.45
C ARG A 144 -0.73 13.77 -8.49
N VAL A 145 0.47 14.31 -8.29
CA VAL A 145 1.67 13.52 -8.01
C VAL A 145 2.21 13.93 -6.65
N PHE A 146 2.54 12.94 -5.81
CA PHE A 146 3.06 13.14 -4.48
C PHE A 146 4.21 12.15 -4.22
N ARG A 147 5.25 12.56 -3.49
CA ARG A 147 6.37 11.67 -3.16
C ARG A 147 6.08 10.97 -1.83
N LEU A 148 6.10 9.64 -1.84
CA LEU A 148 5.94 8.81 -0.64
C LEU A 148 7.28 8.54 0.06
N ALA A 149 8.36 8.38 -0.70
CA ALA A 149 9.68 8.11 -0.14
C ALA A 149 10.81 8.58 -1.05
N LYS A 150 11.95 8.97 -0.44
CA LYS A 150 13.22 9.20 -1.13
C LYS A 150 14.18 8.01 -1.00
N TYR A 151 14.06 7.24 0.07
CA TYR A 151 14.91 6.12 0.47
C TYR A 151 14.04 5.07 1.20
N PRO A 152 14.37 3.75 1.18
CA PRO A 152 15.46 3.12 0.43
C PRO A 152 15.25 3.14 -1.09
N VAL A 153 14.03 3.42 -1.52
CA VAL A 153 13.64 3.58 -2.92
C VAL A 153 12.96 4.92 -3.13
N THR A 154 12.98 5.40 -4.38
CA THR A 154 12.14 6.54 -4.75
C THR A 154 10.73 6.02 -4.97
N ALA A 155 9.81 6.46 -4.12
CA ALA A 155 8.40 6.10 -4.22
C ALA A 155 7.56 7.35 -4.50
N VAL A 156 6.73 7.29 -5.53
CA VAL A 156 5.77 8.36 -5.86
C VAL A 156 4.38 7.77 -6.00
N GLU A 157 3.38 8.54 -5.58
CA GLU A 157 1.97 8.24 -5.78
C GLU A 157 1.39 9.19 -6.84
N LEU A 158 0.68 8.61 -7.79
CA LEU A 158 -0.14 9.31 -8.76
C LEU A 158 -1.61 9.08 -8.41
N THR A 159 -2.37 10.15 -8.19
CA THR A 159 -3.84 10.07 -8.18
C THR A 159 -4.32 10.19 -9.61
N ILE A 160 -5.07 9.20 -10.08
CA ILE A 160 -5.54 9.10 -11.47
C ILE A 160 -7.06 9.04 -11.49
N SER A 161 -7.68 9.68 -12.47
CA SER A 161 -9.12 9.64 -12.76
C SER A 161 -9.39 9.35 -14.24
N GLY A 162 -10.61 8.92 -14.57
CA GLY A 162 -11.07 8.74 -15.95
C GLY A 162 -10.89 7.34 -16.53
N VAL A 163 -10.26 6.39 -15.80
CA VAL A 163 -10.03 5.01 -16.27
C VAL A 163 -10.45 4.00 -15.20
N PRO A 164 -11.22 2.95 -15.54
CA PRO A 164 -11.50 1.86 -14.63
C PRO A 164 -10.21 1.27 -14.03
N THR A 165 -10.20 1.00 -12.73
CA THR A 165 -8.99 0.54 -12.00
C THR A 165 -8.37 -0.72 -12.61
N GLU A 166 -9.18 -1.67 -13.06
CA GLU A 166 -8.70 -2.93 -13.65
C GLU A 166 -8.02 -2.73 -15.00
N GLU A 167 -8.57 -1.86 -15.86
CA GLU A 167 -7.97 -1.50 -17.14
C GLU A 167 -6.63 -0.77 -16.92
N LEU A 168 -6.62 0.20 -16.01
CA LEU A 168 -5.41 0.94 -15.64
C LEU A 168 -4.33 0.00 -15.08
N ARG A 169 -4.71 -0.96 -14.24
CA ARG A 169 -3.79 -1.97 -13.69
C ARG A 169 -3.14 -2.79 -14.80
N ALA A 170 -3.94 -3.33 -15.72
CA ALA A 170 -3.43 -4.17 -16.80
C ALA A 170 -2.44 -3.40 -17.70
N VAL A 171 -2.79 -2.18 -18.11
CA VAL A 171 -1.96 -1.34 -18.98
C VAL A 171 -0.64 -0.96 -18.28
N LEU A 172 -0.69 -0.56 -17.00
CA LEU A 172 0.50 -0.11 -16.30
C LEU A 172 1.40 -1.26 -15.83
N ALA A 173 0.86 -2.44 -15.54
CA ALA A 173 1.67 -3.60 -15.15
C ALA A 173 2.67 -3.99 -16.25
N ALA A 174 2.21 -4.05 -17.51
CA ALA A 174 3.07 -4.37 -18.65
C ALA A 174 4.17 -3.32 -18.86
N GLU A 175 3.83 -2.03 -18.76
CA GLU A 175 4.80 -0.95 -18.91
C GLU A 175 5.79 -0.91 -17.74
N ALA A 176 5.33 -1.12 -16.50
CA ALA A 176 6.18 -1.16 -15.31
C ALA A 176 7.26 -2.26 -15.42
N ALA A 177 6.88 -3.45 -15.88
CA ALA A 177 7.82 -4.54 -16.15
C ALA A 177 8.88 -4.14 -17.20
N ALA A 178 8.47 -3.49 -18.30
CA ALA A 178 9.39 -3.03 -19.33
C ALA A 178 10.37 -1.94 -18.81
N GLN A 179 9.87 -1.04 -17.96
CA GLN A 179 10.64 0.05 -17.38
C GLN A 179 11.45 -0.37 -16.14
N ARG A 180 11.31 -1.61 -15.67
CA ARG A 180 11.95 -2.15 -14.45
C ARG A 180 11.66 -1.30 -13.22
N VAL A 181 10.39 -0.93 -13.05
CA VAL A 181 9.84 -0.28 -11.86
C VAL A 181 8.71 -1.13 -11.30
N ASP A 182 8.46 -0.97 -10.00
CA ASP A 182 7.33 -1.63 -9.36
C ASP A 182 6.12 -0.72 -9.36
N ILE A 183 4.93 -1.30 -9.55
CA ILE A 183 3.70 -0.54 -9.55
C ILE A 183 2.58 -1.25 -8.80
N ALA A 184 1.83 -0.49 -8.02
CA ALA A 184 0.57 -0.93 -7.43
C ALA A 184 -0.55 0.03 -7.83
N VAL A 185 -1.64 -0.53 -8.36
CA VAL A 185 -2.84 0.23 -8.76
C VAL A 185 -3.99 -0.16 -7.83
N VAL A 186 -4.39 0.78 -6.98
CA VAL A 186 -5.43 0.57 -5.96
C VAL A 186 -6.57 1.54 -6.21
N ARG A 187 -7.81 1.06 -6.17
CA ARG A 187 -9.00 1.90 -6.28
C ARG A 187 -9.00 2.96 -5.18
N ALA A 188 -9.29 4.21 -5.55
CA ALA A 188 -9.44 5.29 -4.58
C ALA A 188 -10.72 5.10 -3.73
N GLY A 189 -10.68 5.58 -2.49
CA GLY A 189 -11.79 5.52 -1.55
C GLY A 189 -11.42 4.94 -0.20
N LEU A 190 -12.42 4.74 0.65
CA LEU A 190 -12.23 4.28 2.03
C LEU A 190 -11.61 2.86 2.11
N HIS A 191 -11.89 2.00 1.13
CA HIS A 191 -11.38 0.63 1.09
C HIS A 191 -9.84 0.52 1.12
N ARG A 192 -9.12 1.54 0.61
CA ARG A 192 -7.66 1.58 0.69
C ARG A 192 -7.19 1.79 2.13
N ARG A 193 -7.83 2.69 2.87
CA ARG A 193 -7.48 3.04 4.26
C ARG A 193 -8.04 2.05 5.28
N ALA A 194 -8.94 1.18 4.84
CA ALA A 194 -9.63 0.20 5.67
C ALA A 194 -8.91 -1.17 5.71
N LYS A 195 -7.71 -1.31 5.12
CA LYS A 195 -6.89 -2.51 5.34
C LYS A 195 -6.53 -2.63 6.82
N ARG A 196 -6.65 -3.83 7.40
CA ARG A 196 -6.52 -4.06 8.85
C ARG A 196 -5.78 -5.34 9.24
N LEU A 197 -5.55 -6.26 8.31
CA LEU A 197 -4.79 -7.49 8.54
C LEU A 197 -3.74 -7.66 7.45
N ILE A 198 -2.49 -7.87 7.86
CA ILE A 198 -1.40 -8.29 6.96
C ILE A 198 -1.02 -9.73 7.30
N VAL A 199 -0.92 -10.57 6.29
CA VAL A 199 -0.45 -11.96 6.39
C VAL A 199 0.77 -12.12 5.49
N MET A 200 1.87 -12.63 6.04
CA MET A 200 3.13 -12.76 5.31
C MET A 200 3.59 -14.21 5.27
N ASP A 201 4.21 -14.62 4.17
CA ASP A 201 5.11 -15.76 4.20
C ASP A 201 6.34 -15.46 5.09
N VAL A 202 7.01 -16.52 5.52
CA VAL A 202 8.18 -16.45 6.38
C VAL A 202 9.45 -16.55 5.55
N ASP A 203 9.75 -17.75 5.05
CA ASP A 203 10.95 -18.05 4.27
C ASP A 203 11.00 -17.16 3.03
N SER A 204 12.17 -16.61 2.70
CA SER A 204 12.40 -15.70 1.55
C SER A 204 11.50 -14.43 1.49
N THR A 205 10.68 -14.16 2.51
CA THR A 205 9.77 -13.01 2.60
C THR A 205 10.01 -12.21 3.89
N LEU A 206 9.56 -12.70 5.05
CA LEU A 206 9.81 -12.05 6.35
C LEU A 206 11.27 -12.20 6.79
N ILE A 207 11.88 -13.33 6.44
CA ILE A 207 13.29 -13.66 6.69
C ILE A 207 14.01 -13.88 5.35
N GLN A 208 15.34 -13.76 5.37
CA GLN A 208 16.18 -13.96 4.18
C GLN A 208 16.53 -15.42 3.92
N ASP A 209 16.29 -16.28 4.91
CA ASP A 209 16.77 -17.66 4.92
C ASP A 209 15.61 -18.63 4.61
N GLU A 210 15.98 -19.84 4.17
CA GLU A 210 15.08 -20.99 4.12
C GLU A 210 15.29 -21.82 5.39
N VAL A 211 14.33 -21.84 6.30
CA VAL A 211 14.51 -22.47 7.63
C VAL A 211 14.92 -23.94 7.54
N ILE A 212 14.39 -24.67 6.56
CA ILE A 212 14.71 -26.09 6.38
C ILE A 212 16.19 -26.31 5.99
N GLU A 213 16.78 -25.38 5.24
CA GLU A 213 18.19 -25.42 4.85
C GLU A 213 19.09 -25.16 6.07
N LEU A 214 18.69 -24.25 6.96
CA LEU A 214 19.40 -24.03 8.23
C LEU A 214 19.43 -25.32 9.08
N PHE A 215 18.30 -26.01 9.23
CA PHE A 215 18.29 -27.31 9.92
C PHE A 215 19.14 -28.37 9.19
N ALA A 216 19.09 -28.39 7.86
CA ALA A 216 19.88 -29.32 7.05
C ALA A 216 21.39 -29.11 7.21
N ALA A 217 21.83 -27.85 7.37
CA ALA A 217 23.23 -27.50 7.62
C ALA A 217 23.74 -28.12 8.92
N HIS A 218 22.97 -27.99 10.01
CA HIS A 218 23.34 -28.61 11.28
C HIS A 218 23.24 -30.15 11.26
N ALA A 219 22.42 -30.72 10.36
CA ALA A 219 22.34 -32.16 10.11
C ALA A 219 23.43 -32.69 9.16
N GLY A 220 24.15 -31.81 8.46
CA GLY A 220 25.10 -32.18 7.41
C GLY A 220 24.43 -32.76 6.16
N CYS A 221 23.19 -32.35 5.86
CA CYS A 221 22.40 -32.87 4.73
C CYS A 221 21.87 -31.80 3.76
N GLU A 222 22.52 -30.63 3.68
CA GLU A 222 22.13 -29.52 2.79
C GLU A 222 22.00 -29.95 1.33
N GLU A 223 23.00 -30.67 0.80
CA GLU A 223 23.00 -31.11 -0.61
C GLU A 223 21.82 -32.03 -0.92
N GLN A 224 21.45 -32.92 0.01
CA GLN A 224 20.30 -33.81 -0.17
C GLN A 224 18.98 -33.03 -0.11
N VAL A 225 18.85 -32.06 0.80
CA VAL A 225 17.66 -31.20 0.89
C VAL A 225 17.50 -30.32 -0.36
N ALA A 226 18.60 -29.77 -0.87
CA ALA A 226 18.61 -28.99 -2.11
C ALA A 226 18.16 -29.84 -3.31
N ALA A 227 18.68 -31.07 -3.44
CA ALA A 227 18.29 -31.98 -4.51
C ALA A 227 16.79 -32.32 -4.52
N VAL A 228 16.20 -32.56 -3.33
CA VAL A 228 14.74 -32.80 -3.19
C VAL A 228 13.92 -31.53 -3.50
N THR A 229 14.43 -30.35 -3.12
CA THR A 229 13.78 -29.07 -3.43
C THR A 229 13.76 -28.82 -4.94
N GLU A 230 14.85 -29.12 -5.64
CA GLU A 230 14.94 -29.00 -7.09
C GLU A 230 13.99 -29.96 -7.83
N GLN A 231 13.84 -31.20 -7.34
CA GLN A 231 12.86 -32.15 -7.87
C GLN A 231 11.43 -31.63 -7.71
N ALA A 232 11.09 -31.06 -6.55
CA ALA A 232 9.78 -30.45 -6.31
C ALA A 232 9.53 -29.24 -7.22
N MET A 233 10.54 -28.40 -7.44
CA MET A 233 10.45 -27.27 -8.37
C MET A 233 10.27 -27.70 -9.83
N ARG A 234 10.76 -28.90 -10.21
CA ARG A 234 10.49 -29.54 -11.51
C ARG A 234 9.10 -30.18 -11.61
N GLY A 235 8.33 -30.19 -10.52
CA GLY A 235 7.01 -30.83 -10.46
C GLY A 235 7.06 -32.35 -10.34
N GLU A 236 8.22 -32.93 -9.99
CA GLU A 236 8.40 -34.38 -9.82
C GLU A 236 7.84 -34.88 -8.48
N LEU A 237 7.68 -33.98 -7.50
CA LEU A 237 7.09 -34.24 -6.18
C LEU A 237 6.02 -33.19 -5.90
N ASP A 238 4.91 -33.60 -5.31
CA ASP A 238 3.97 -32.63 -4.74
C ASP A 238 4.57 -31.94 -3.50
N PHE A 239 3.95 -30.86 -3.03
CA PHE A 239 4.47 -30.09 -1.89
C PHE A 239 4.60 -30.94 -0.61
N ALA A 240 3.61 -31.77 -0.32
CA ALA A 240 3.57 -32.56 0.90
C ALA A 240 4.58 -33.72 0.85
N GLU A 241 4.76 -34.34 -0.32
CA GLU A 241 5.80 -35.33 -0.60
C GLU A 241 7.20 -34.71 -0.46
N SER A 242 7.43 -33.57 -1.09
CA SER A 242 8.70 -32.83 -0.98
C SER A 242 9.01 -32.43 0.46
N LEU A 243 8.03 -31.90 1.19
CA LEU A 243 8.20 -31.54 2.60
C LEU A 243 8.57 -32.77 3.44
N ARG A 244 7.83 -33.88 3.31
CA ARG A 244 8.11 -35.11 4.06
C ARG A 244 9.49 -35.68 3.72
N ALA A 245 9.88 -35.68 2.44
CA ALA A 245 11.18 -36.15 2.01
C ALA A 245 12.33 -35.31 2.59
N ARG A 246 12.21 -33.97 2.58
CA ARG A 246 13.22 -33.08 3.18
C ARG A 246 13.29 -33.22 4.70
N VAL A 247 12.13 -33.31 5.37
CA VAL A 247 12.08 -33.47 6.83
C VAL A 247 12.61 -34.84 7.27
N ALA A 248 12.42 -35.90 6.47
CA ALA A 248 12.97 -37.23 6.77
C ALA A 248 14.51 -37.23 6.88
N LEU A 249 15.19 -36.35 6.14
CA LEU A 249 16.65 -36.19 6.21
C LEU A 249 17.14 -35.59 7.54
N LEU A 250 16.24 -34.98 8.32
CA LEU A 250 16.54 -34.41 9.63
C LEU A 250 16.40 -35.42 10.78
N ALA A 251 16.01 -36.67 10.49
CA ALA A 251 15.80 -37.70 11.50
C ALA A 251 17.06 -37.95 12.34
N GLY A 252 16.91 -37.92 13.67
CA GLY A 252 18.00 -38.15 14.62
C GLY A 252 18.80 -36.90 15.01
N LEU A 253 18.58 -35.76 14.36
CA LEU A 253 19.16 -34.48 14.77
C LEU A 253 18.60 -34.07 16.15
N ASP A 254 19.49 -33.61 17.03
CA ASP A 254 19.14 -33.14 18.38
C ASP A 254 18.25 -31.89 18.28
N ALA A 255 17.08 -31.92 18.92
CA ALA A 255 16.11 -30.82 18.86
C ALA A 255 16.64 -29.53 19.50
N ALA A 256 17.65 -29.61 20.37
CA ALA A 256 18.33 -28.44 20.96
C ALA A 256 19.00 -27.54 19.90
N VAL A 257 19.24 -28.05 18.68
CA VAL A 257 19.73 -27.26 17.55
C VAL A 257 18.79 -26.10 17.19
N THR A 258 17.50 -26.19 17.53
CA THR A 258 16.49 -25.16 17.27
C THR A 258 16.93 -23.79 17.77
N GLU A 259 17.60 -23.70 18.92
CA GLU A 259 18.09 -22.43 19.47
C GLU A 259 19.20 -21.80 18.61
N LYS A 260 20.04 -22.64 17.98
CA LYS A 260 21.07 -22.15 17.05
C LYS A 260 20.44 -21.62 15.77
N VAL A 261 19.51 -22.39 15.20
CA VAL A 261 18.76 -21.97 14.00
C VAL A 261 18.03 -20.65 14.25
N ARG A 262 17.35 -20.49 15.40
CA ARG A 262 16.70 -19.22 15.79
C ARG A 262 17.66 -18.04 15.82
N ALA A 263 18.88 -18.24 16.32
CA ALA A 263 19.91 -17.20 16.38
C ALA A 263 20.49 -16.85 15.00
N GLU A 264 20.48 -17.79 14.06
CA GLU A 264 20.97 -17.61 12.69
C GLU A 264 19.97 -16.89 11.78
N VAL A 265 18.66 -16.94 12.10
CA VAL A 265 17.59 -16.32 11.30
C VAL A 265 17.78 -14.80 11.14
N ARG A 266 17.91 -14.37 9.89
CA ARG A 266 18.04 -12.96 9.47
C ARG A 266 16.71 -12.45 8.96
N LEU A 267 16.24 -11.35 9.55
CA LEU A 267 15.05 -10.65 9.06
C LEU A 267 15.36 -9.98 7.73
N THR A 268 14.36 -9.96 6.84
CA THR A 268 14.44 -9.16 5.62
C THR A 268 14.57 -7.67 5.97
N PRO A 269 15.44 -6.89 5.29
CA PRO A 269 15.59 -5.47 5.54
C PRO A 269 14.23 -4.75 5.50
N GLY A 270 13.98 -3.89 6.48
CA GLY A 270 12.69 -3.22 6.64
C GLY A 270 11.59 -4.06 7.33
N ALA A 271 11.76 -5.37 7.58
CA ALA A 271 10.72 -6.18 8.24
C ALA A 271 10.30 -5.63 9.61
N ARG A 272 11.27 -5.24 10.45
CA ARG A 272 11.00 -4.61 11.75
C ARG A 272 10.21 -3.31 11.60
N THR A 273 10.60 -2.48 10.63
CA THR A 273 9.98 -1.19 10.35
C THR A 273 8.55 -1.36 9.83
N LEU A 274 8.33 -2.31 8.94
CA LEU A 274 7.00 -2.69 8.46
C LEU A 274 6.11 -3.06 9.64
N ILE A 275 6.50 -4.06 10.43
CA ILE A 275 5.68 -4.58 11.54
C ILE A 275 5.39 -3.50 12.58
N ARG A 276 6.41 -2.77 13.02
CA ARG A 276 6.25 -1.68 14.00
C ARG A 276 5.27 -0.61 13.50
N THR A 277 5.42 -0.17 12.25
CA THR A 277 4.54 0.85 11.66
C THR A 277 3.10 0.35 11.53
N LEU A 278 2.92 -0.89 11.06
CA LEU A 278 1.60 -1.52 10.97
C LEU A 278 0.91 -1.59 12.33
N LYS A 279 1.64 -1.96 13.39
CA LYS A 279 1.12 -1.97 14.76
C LYS A 279 0.68 -0.59 15.23
N ARG A 280 1.43 0.47 14.93
CA ARG A 280 1.01 1.87 15.23
C ARG A 280 -0.29 2.25 14.52
N LEU A 281 -0.51 1.73 13.32
CA LEU A 281 -1.73 1.94 12.53
C LEU A 281 -2.89 1.03 12.97
N GLY A 282 -2.71 0.20 14.00
CA GLY A 282 -3.73 -0.71 14.52
C GLY A 282 -3.99 -1.93 13.62
N TYR A 283 -3.04 -2.30 12.76
CA TYR A 283 -3.12 -3.55 12.02
C TYR A 283 -2.87 -4.74 12.93
N GLN A 284 -3.54 -5.83 12.62
CA GLN A 284 -3.09 -7.15 13.03
C GLN A 284 -2.12 -7.70 11.99
N VAL A 285 -1.10 -8.41 12.45
CA VAL A 285 -0.01 -8.95 11.65
C VAL A 285 0.10 -10.44 11.92
N ALA A 286 0.06 -11.24 10.86
CA ALA A 286 0.13 -12.68 10.92
C ALA A 286 1.21 -13.23 9.98
N ILE A 287 1.65 -14.45 10.26
CA ILE A 287 2.52 -15.22 9.37
C ILE A 287 1.92 -16.58 9.04
N VAL A 288 2.09 -17.02 7.79
CA VAL A 288 1.70 -18.36 7.34
C VAL A 288 2.84 -18.97 6.54
N SER A 289 3.42 -20.05 7.04
CA SER A 289 4.64 -20.63 6.50
C SER A 289 4.49 -22.12 6.19
N GLY A 290 5.17 -22.56 5.12
CA GLY A 290 5.42 -23.98 4.87
C GLY A 290 6.58 -24.56 5.70
N GLY A 291 7.30 -23.71 6.43
CA GLY A 291 8.35 -24.06 7.39
C GLY A 291 7.78 -24.54 8.73
N PHE A 292 8.44 -24.19 9.83
CA PHE A 292 8.25 -24.87 11.12
C PHE A 292 7.95 -23.96 12.31
N THR A 293 7.05 -24.42 13.20
CA THR A 293 6.68 -23.75 14.47
C THR A 293 7.87 -23.49 15.37
N GLN A 294 8.88 -24.37 15.31
CA GLN A 294 10.17 -24.18 15.97
C GLN A 294 10.78 -22.81 15.71
N VAL A 295 10.59 -22.22 14.52
CA VAL A 295 11.07 -20.87 14.19
C VAL A 295 9.95 -19.84 14.21
N THR A 296 8.76 -20.15 13.68
CA THR A 296 7.70 -19.14 13.58
C THR A 296 7.20 -18.66 14.94
N ASP A 297 7.14 -19.51 15.95
CA ASP A 297 6.72 -19.12 17.31
C ASP A 297 7.73 -18.14 17.93
N HIS A 298 9.02 -18.33 17.65
CA HIS A 298 10.06 -17.38 18.06
C HIS A 298 9.91 -16.02 17.37
N LEU A 299 9.54 -16.00 16.07
CA LEU A 299 9.27 -14.76 15.35
C LEU A 299 8.03 -14.03 15.89
N VAL A 300 6.99 -14.77 16.29
CA VAL A 300 5.79 -14.21 16.94
C VAL A 300 6.17 -13.43 18.19
N GLU A 301 6.94 -14.05 19.09
CA GLU A 301 7.39 -13.40 20.33
C GLU A 301 8.34 -12.23 20.05
N ARG A 302 9.32 -12.42 19.17
CA ARG A 302 10.37 -11.43 18.86
C ARG A 302 9.81 -10.17 18.19
N LEU A 303 8.74 -10.29 17.42
CA LEU A 303 8.17 -9.21 16.61
C LEU A 303 6.78 -8.75 17.09
N GLY A 304 6.20 -9.42 18.09
CA GLY A 304 4.87 -9.13 18.60
C GLY A 304 3.75 -9.41 17.59
N LEU A 305 3.86 -10.50 16.82
CA LEU A 305 2.85 -10.86 15.82
C LEU A 305 1.56 -11.36 16.50
N ASP A 306 0.41 -11.20 15.86
CA ASP A 306 -0.89 -11.57 16.44
C ASP A 306 -1.24 -13.04 16.18
N PHE A 307 -0.86 -13.56 15.01
CA PHE A 307 -1.19 -14.92 14.59
C PHE A 307 -0.03 -15.60 13.84
N ALA A 308 0.05 -16.92 13.94
CA ALA A 308 0.97 -17.72 13.14
C ALA A 308 0.36 -19.09 12.79
N ALA A 309 0.75 -19.61 11.63
CA ALA A 309 0.49 -20.98 11.22
C ALA A 309 1.70 -21.54 10.47
N ALA A 310 2.16 -22.72 10.87
CA ALA A 310 3.28 -23.42 10.26
C ALA A 310 3.17 -24.93 10.50
N ASN A 311 3.99 -25.73 9.80
CA ASN A 311 4.12 -27.15 10.12
C ASN A 311 4.88 -27.33 11.44
N THR A 312 4.78 -28.48 12.10
CA THR A 312 5.54 -28.75 13.33
C THR A 312 6.43 -29.96 13.16
N LEU A 313 7.76 -29.80 13.31
CA LEU A 313 8.68 -30.94 13.34
C LEU A 313 8.37 -31.81 14.57
N GLU A 314 8.17 -33.10 14.36
CA GLU A 314 7.92 -34.06 15.44
C GLU A 314 9.22 -34.32 16.21
N VAL A 315 9.14 -34.25 17.54
CA VAL A 315 10.25 -34.52 18.45
C VAL A 315 9.90 -35.69 19.35
N ALA A 316 10.79 -36.67 19.44
CA ALA A 316 10.72 -37.78 20.38
C ALA A 316 12.10 -37.98 21.03
N ASP A 317 12.13 -38.20 22.34
CA ASP A 317 13.37 -38.40 23.12
C ASP A 317 14.44 -37.32 22.88
N GLY A 318 13.99 -36.07 22.73
CA GLY A 318 14.85 -34.90 22.49
C GLY A 318 15.43 -34.81 21.07
N LYS A 319 14.98 -35.62 20.11
CA LYS A 319 15.47 -35.64 18.72
C LYS A 319 14.33 -35.50 17.72
N PHE A 320 14.64 -34.94 16.56
CA PHE A 320 13.68 -34.93 15.44
C PHE A 320 13.46 -36.34 14.90
N THR A 321 12.20 -36.72 14.68
CA THR A 321 11.85 -38.07 14.19
C THR A 321 11.94 -38.19 12.67
N GLY A 322 12.10 -37.07 11.97
CA GLY A 322 11.99 -36.98 10.51
C GLY A 322 10.55 -36.91 9.99
N ARG A 323 9.58 -36.53 10.84
CA ARG A 323 8.18 -36.33 10.45
C ARG A 323 7.66 -34.96 10.86
N VAL A 324 6.57 -34.53 10.23
CA VAL A 324 5.78 -33.36 10.64
C VAL A 324 4.48 -33.81 11.31
N THR A 325 4.00 -33.04 12.28
CA THR A 325 2.70 -33.22 12.94
C THR A 325 1.72 -32.12 12.54
N GLY A 326 0.41 -32.42 12.65
CA GLY A 326 -0.66 -31.47 12.36
C GLY A 326 -1.11 -31.42 10.90
N GLU A 327 -1.92 -30.41 10.58
CA GLU A 327 -2.35 -30.10 9.21
C GLU A 327 -1.14 -29.53 8.44
N ILE A 328 -0.81 -30.11 7.28
CA ILE A 328 0.25 -29.57 6.43
C ILE A 328 -0.20 -28.23 5.86
N VAL A 329 0.63 -27.20 6.04
CA VAL A 329 0.43 -25.87 5.46
C VAL A 329 0.97 -25.88 4.04
N ASP A 330 0.16 -26.38 3.11
CA ASP A 330 0.39 -26.34 1.67
C ASP A 330 -0.14 -25.05 1.03
N ARG A 331 -0.07 -24.95 -0.30
CA ARG A 331 -0.53 -23.78 -1.07
C ARG A 331 -1.98 -23.41 -0.76
N ALA A 332 -2.89 -24.38 -0.84
CA ALA A 332 -4.29 -24.17 -0.50
C ALA A 332 -4.48 -23.90 1.01
N GLY A 333 -3.64 -24.50 1.85
CA GLY A 333 -3.56 -24.27 3.29
C GLY A 333 -3.24 -22.83 3.64
N LYS A 334 -2.35 -22.17 2.89
CA LYS A 334 -2.03 -20.76 3.11
C LYS A 334 -3.27 -19.86 2.94
N ALA A 335 -4.06 -20.09 1.89
CA ALA A 335 -5.33 -19.38 1.67
C ALA A 335 -6.36 -19.68 2.77
N ARG A 336 -6.48 -20.94 3.22
CA ARG A 336 -7.36 -21.31 4.35
C ARG A 336 -6.95 -20.59 5.64
N TRP A 337 -5.66 -20.48 5.93
CA TRP A 337 -5.16 -19.79 7.11
C TRP A 337 -5.37 -18.28 7.06
N LEU A 338 -5.17 -17.65 5.91
CA LEU A 338 -5.55 -16.25 5.69
C LEU A 338 -7.02 -16.01 6.06
N ALA A 339 -7.93 -16.85 5.56
CA ALA A 339 -9.36 -16.74 5.87
C ALA A 339 -9.65 -16.94 7.37
N ARG A 340 -9.01 -17.93 8.02
CA ARG A 340 -9.14 -18.16 9.47
C ARG A 340 -8.62 -16.97 10.29
N PHE A 341 -7.52 -16.34 9.88
CA PHE A 341 -6.98 -15.16 10.56
C PHE A 341 -7.88 -13.95 10.36
N ALA A 342 -8.39 -13.74 9.15
CA ALA A 342 -9.35 -12.69 8.84
C ALA A 342 -10.61 -12.81 9.71
N GLU A 343 -11.16 -14.01 9.83
CA GLU A 343 -12.31 -14.30 10.71
C GLU A 343 -12.00 -13.99 12.18
N ARG A 344 -10.88 -14.47 12.71
CA ARG A 344 -10.45 -14.21 14.11
C ARG A 344 -10.20 -12.73 14.38
N ALA A 345 -9.72 -12.01 13.38
CA ALA A 345 -9.47 -10.57 13.44
C ALA A 345 -10.75 -9.73 13.31
N GLY A 346 -11.86 -10.33 12.86
CA GLY A 346 -13.07 -9.59 12.48
C GLY A 346 -12.85 -8.68 11.26
N VAL A 347 -11.92 -9.07 10.38
CA VAL A 347 -11.52 -8.29 9.19
C VAL A 347 -12.06 -8.99 7.94
N PRO A 348 -12.85 -8.32 7.09
CA PRO A 348 -13.26 -8.87 5.78
C PRO A 348 -12.05 -9.21 4.91
N LEU A 349 -12.13 -10.26 4.07
CA LEU A 349 -11.03 -10.65 3.17
C LEU A 349 -10.58 -9.50 2.24
N GLU A 350 -11.52 -8.69 1.75
CA GLU A 350 -11.22 -7.48 0.96
C GLU A 350 -10.39 -6.43 1.73
N GLN A 351 -10.30 -6.54 3.06
CA GLN A 351 -9.50 -5.67 3.93
C GLN A 351 -8.18 -6.32 4.39
N THR A 352 -7.81 -7.48 3.84
CA THR A 352 -6.52 -8.12 4.11
C THR A 352 -5.48 -7.77 3.06
N VAL A 353 -4.21 -7.93 3.43
CA VAL A 353 -3.05 -7.88 2.55
C VAL A 353 -2.27 -9.18 2.74
N ALA A 354 -1.89 -9.83 1.65
CA ALA A 354 -1.01 -11.00 1.67
C ALA A 354 0.32 -10.66 1.00
N ILE A 355 1.43 -11.13 1.58
CA ILE A 355 2.78 -10.91 1.05
C ILE A 355 3.50 -12.26 0.96
N GLY A 356 4.09 -12.57 -0.18
CA GLY A 356 4.84 -13.81 -0.40
C GLY A 356 5.70 -13.75 -1.66
N ASP A 357 6.63 -14.69 -1.82
CA ASP A 357 7.60 -14.72 -2.92
C ASP A 357 7.40 -15.93 -3.86
N GLY A 358 6.75 -16.98 -3.37
CA GLY A 358 6.75 -18.30 -3.99
C GLY A 358 5.43 -18.69 -4.65
N ALA A 359 5.49 -19.72 -5.51
CA ALA A 359 4.29 -20.28 -6.15
C ALA A 359 3.34 -20.97 -5.15
N ASN A 360 3.87 -21.33 -3.98
CA ASN A 360 3.13 -21.80 -2.81
C ASN A 360 2.26 -20.70 -2.17
N ASP A 361 2.49 -19.42 -2.46
CA ASP A 361 1.72 -18.31 -1.91
C ASP A 361 0.55 -17.87 -2.79
N LEU A 362 0.53 -18.30 -4.05
CA LEU A 362 -0.40 -17.79 -5.06
C LEU A 362 -1.87 -17.84 -4.63
N ASP A 363 -2.32 -18.92 -3.98
CA ASP A 363 -3.72 -19.02 -3.53
C ASP A 363 -4.00 -18.04 -2.38
N MET A 364 -3.03 -17.79 -1.51
CA MET A 364 -3.12 -16.79 -0.43
C MET A 364 -3.11 -15.37 -0.99
N LEU A 365 -2.22 -15.08 -1.95
CA LEU A 365 -2.14 -13.78 -2.62
C LEU A 365 -3.44 -13.46 -3.36
N ASN A 366 -3.99 -14.43 -4.11
CA ASN A 366 -5.22 -14.27 -4.87
C ASN A 366 -6.49 -14.18 -3.99
N ALA A 367 -6.46 -14.75 -2.78
CA ALA A 367 -7.58 -14.69 -1.84
C ALA A 367 -7.61 -13.40 -1.01
N ALA A 368 -6.49 -12.66 -0.94
CA ALA A 368 -6.40 -11.42 -0.19
C ALA A 368 -7.05 -10.24 -0.91
N GLY A 369 -7.41 -9.20 -0.17
CA GLY A 369 -7.86 -7.93 -0.77
C GLY A 369 -6.74 -7.14 -1.47
N LEU A 370 -5.48 -7.50 -1.22
CA LEU A 370 -4.30 -7.05 -1.95
C LEU A 370 -3.20 -8.11 -1.80
N GLY A 371 -2.87 -8.81 -2.88
CA GLY A 371 -1.75 -9.74 -2.97
C GLY A 371 -0.47 -9.06 -3.44
N VAL A 372 0.59 -9.10 -2.64
CA VAL A 372 1.90 -8.51 -2.94
C VAL A 372 2.93 -9.60 -3.16
N ALA A 373 3.43 -9.71 -4.38
CA ALA A 373 4.57 -10.57 -4.73
C ALA A 373 5.89 -9.87 -4.34
N PHE A 374 6.58 -10.34 -3.30
CA PHE A 374 7.82 -9.73 -2.81
C PHE A 374 9.05 -10.48 -3.33
N ASN A 375 9.90 -9.80 -4.11
CA ASN A 375 11.08 -10.38 -4.80
C ASN A 375 10.81 -11.74 -5.49
N ALA A 376 9.56 -11.94 -5.89
CA ALA A 376 9.01 -13.25 -6.22
C ALA A 376 9.55 -13.80 -7.54
N LYS A 377 9.27 -15.06 -7.86
CA LYS A 377 9.57 -15.61 -9.21
C LYS A 377 8.63 -14.98 -10.27
N PRO A 378 9.02 -14.91 -11.57
CA PRO A 378 8.20 -14.27 -12.61
C PRO A 378 6.73 -14.74 -12.65
N VAL A 379 6.51 -16.05 -12.55
CA VAL A 379 5.17 -16.65 -12.53
C VAL A 379 4.27 -16.15 -11.39
N VAL A 380 4.88 -15.77 -10.26
CA VAL A 380 4.17 -15.24 -9.09
C VAL A 380 3.86 -13.76 -9.30
N ARG A 381 4.81 -12.99 -9.83
CA ARG A 381 4.65 -11.56 -10.15
C ARG A 381 3.53 -11.32 -11.16
N GLU A 382 3.39 -12.20 -12.14
CA GLU A 382 2.36 -12.10 -13.19
C GLU A 382 0.94 -12.39 -12.66
N GLN A 383 0.81 -13.10 -11.54
CA GLN A 383 -0.48 -13.52 -10.98
C GLN A 383 -0.93 -12.71 -9.76
N ALA A 384 0.00 -12.09 -9.03
CA ALA A 384 -0.33 -11.22 -7.90
C ALA A 384 -0.90 -9.87 -8.35
N ASP A 385 -1.60 -9.16 -7.46
CA ASP A 385 -2.13 -7.81 -7.75
C ASP A 385 -1.02 -6.79 -8.02
N THR A 386 0.12 -6.96 -7.35
CA THR A 386 1.30 -6.10 -7.46
C THR A 386 2.56 -6.86 -7.07
N ALA A 387 3.72 -6.36 -7.50
CA ALA A 387 5.02 -6.89 -7.15
C ALA A 387 5.93 -5.80 -6.59
N VAL A 388 6.79 -6.18 -5.65
CA VAL A 388 7.87 -5.37 -5.09
C VAL A 388 9.18 -6.11 -5.37
N ASN A 389 10.05 -5.55 -6.21
CA ASN A 389 11.27 -6.19 -6.70
C ASN A 389 12.53 -5.53 -6.15
N VAL A 390 12.42 -4.95 -4.96
CA VAL A 390 13.51 -4.35 -4.19
C VAL A 390 13.65 -5.08 -2.85
N PRO A 391 14.85 -5.22 -2.29
CA PRO A 391 15.12 -6.08 -1.13
C PRO A 391 14.71 -5.44 0.22
N PHE A 392 13.66 -4.61 0.22
CA PHE A 392 13.23 -3.81 1.37
C PHE A 392 11.73 -4.06 1.62
N LEU A 393 11.42 -4.83 2.66
CA LEU A 393 10.04 -5.25 2.95
C LEU A 393 9.16 -4.09 3.44
N ASP A 394 9.74 -3.06 4.04
CA ASP A 394 9.03 -1.84 4.46
C ASP A 394 8.47 -1.01 3.30
N THR A 395 8.89 -1.27 2.06
CA THR A 395 8.32 -0.61 0.87
C THR A 395 6.84 -0.93 0.66
N VAL A 396 6.35 -2.02 1.25
CA VAL A 396 4.92 -2.34 1.27
C VAL A 396 4.11 -1.25 1.97
N LEU A 397 4.68 -0.52 2.94
CA LEU A 397 4.04 0.64 3.58
C LEU A 397 3.64 1.71 2.55
N TYR A 398 4.44 1.91 1.52
CA TYR A 398 4.17 2.88 0.46
C TYR A 398 2.94 2.47 -0.37
N LEU A 399 2.75 1.18 -0.60
CA LEU A 399 1.55 0.66 -1.28
C LEU A 399 0.27 0.94 -0.46
N LEU A 400 0.40 0.94 0.86
CA LEU A 400 -0.67 1.28 1.81
C LEU A 400 -0.86 2.80 1.99
N GLY A 401 -0.03 3.62 1.35
CA GLY A 401 -0.11 5.08 1.38
C GLY A 401 0.53 5.73 2.60
N VAL A 402 1.35 4.99 3.34
CA VAL A 402 2.18 5.53 4.41
C VAL A 402 3.44 6.12 3.78
N THR A 403 3.84 7.31 4.19
CA THR A 403 5.06 7.97 3.70
C THR A 403 6.27 7.61 4.56
N ARG A 404 7.47 7.71 3.98
CA ARG A 404 8.71 7.52 4.73
C ARG A 404 8.85 8.55 5.84
N GLU A 405 8.47 9.79 5.57
CA GLU A 405 8.50 10.88 6.54
C GLU A 405 7.56 10.60 7.74
N GLU A 406 6.39 9.99 7.54
CA GLU A 406 5.51 9.56 8.64
C GLU A 406 6.11 8.44 9.50
N VAL A 407 6.80 7.48 8.86
CA VAL A 407 7.50 6.40 9.57
C VAL A 407 8.59 6.96 10.47
N GLU A 408 9.44 7.83 9.93
CA GLU A 408 10.56 8.45 10.64
C GLU A 408 10.08 9.32 11.79
N ALA A 409 9.08 10.18 11.56
CA ALA A 409 8.51 11.03 12.60
C ALA A 409 7.93 10.19 13.76
N ALA A 410 7.28 9.06 13.46
CA ALA A 410 6.75 8.17 14.49
C ALA A 410 7.86 7.40 15.23
N ASP A 411 8.95 7.03 14.55
CA ASP A 411 10.12 6.38 15.17
C ASP A 411 10.87 7.31 16.13
N GLU A 412 11.04 8.58 15.74
CA GLU A 412 11.66 9.60 16.60
C GLU A 412 10.89 9.82 17.90
N LEU A 413 9.55 9.80 17.85
CA LEU A 413 8.70 9.95 19.03
C LEU A 413 8.84 8.80 20.04
N ASP A 414 9.04 7.58 19.55
CA ASP A 414 9.15 6.38 20.39
C ASP A 414 10.59 6.11 20.87
N GLY A 415 11.57 6.92 20.43
CA GLY A 415 12.98 6.68 20.68
C GLY A 415 13.50 5.38 20.04
N ALA A 416 12.79 4.88 19.02
CA ALA A 416 13.21 3.70 18.28
C ALA A 416 14.42 4.03 17.39
N PRO A 417 15.39 3.12 17.22
CA PRO A 417 16.51 3.37 16.33
C PRO A 417 16.01 3.60 14.89
N THR A 418 16.44 4.72 14.30
CA THR A 418 16.18 5.03 12.90
C THR A 418 17.07 4.16 12.01
N GLY A 419 16.52 3.05 11.52
CA GLY A 419 17.15 2.20 10.49
C GLY A 419 17.73 0.89 11.03
N ASP A 420 17.20 -0.22 10.50
CA ASP A 420 17.83 -1.54 10.39
C ASP A 420 17.63 -2.03 8.94
#